data_AF-A0A0B6D6J8-F1
#
_entry.id   AF-A0A0B6D6J8-F1
#
_cell.length_a   1.000
_cell.length_b   1.000
_cell.length_c   1.000
_cell.angle_alpha   90.00
_cell.angle_beta   90.00
_cell.angle_gamma   90.00
#
_symmetry.space_group_name_H-M   'P 1'
#
loop_
_entity.id
_entity.type
_entity.pdbx_description
1 polymer ?
#
loop_
_entity_poly.entity_id
_entity_poly.type
_entity_poly.pdbx_seq_one_letter_code
_entity_poly.pdbx_strand_id
1 'polypeptide(L)'
;MIKVFYDGKCGLCSKEINHYKNIAPENIFEWIDITEISEESLNKENLDTLSCLKLFHVKDNEGNFHTGVDAFIIIWSQLNKWKKLATIIKLLLIYSFAKII
;
A
#
# COMPACT_ATOMS: atom_id res chain seq x y z
N MET A 1 8.28 3.92 -9.75
CA MET A 1 7.77 2.57 -9.42
C MET A 1 7.09 2.68 -8.07
N ILE A 2 5.93 2.04 -7.89
CA ILE A 2 5.16 2.16 -6.65
C ILE A 2 5.80 1.24 -5.61
N LYS A 3 6.26 1.79 -4.49
CA LYS A 3 6.85 0.99 -3.40
C LYS A 3 5.78 0.61 -2.40
N VAL A 4 5.70 -0.67 -2.05
CA VAL A 4 4.73 -1.19 -1.09
C VAL A 4 5.48 -1.77 0.09
N PHE A 5 5.33 -1.15 1.25
CA PHE A 5 5.97 -1.56 2.50
C PHE A 5 4.97 -2.38 3.32
N TYR A 6 5.33 -3.62 3.63
CA TYR A 6 4.44 -4.54 4.33
C TYR A 6 5.19 -5.39 5.36
N ASP A 7 4.46 -5.85 6.37
CA ASP A 7 4.95 -6.81 7.37
C ASP A 7 4.77 -8.25 6.87
N GLY A 8 5.89 -8.91 6.54
CA GLY A 8 5.88 -10.32 6.14
C GLY A 8 5.66 -11.33 7.26
N LYS A 9 5.87 -10.94 8.53
CA LYS A 9 5.63 -11.81 9.70
C LYS A 9 4.16 -11.79 10.11
N CYS A 10 3.40 -10.79 9.72
CA CYS A 10 1.95 -10.78 9.89
C CYS A 10 1.27 -11.74 8.88
N GLY A 11 0.61 -12.78 9.39
CA GLY A 11 -0.02 -13.81 8.56
C GLY A 11 -1.19 -13.33 7.68
N LEU A 12 -1.82 -12.20 8.02
CA LEU A 12 -2.87 -11.59 7.21
C LEU A 12 -2.25 -10.70 6.11
N CYS A 13 -1.40 -9.75 6.50
CA CYS A 13 -0.72 -8.83 5.58
C CYS A 13 0.08 -9.59 4.50
N SER A 14 0.87 -10.59 4.90
CA SER A 14 1.66 -11.39 3.96
C SER A 14 0.79 -12.15 2.95
N LYS A 15 -0.36 -12.71 3.37
CA LYS A 15 -1.30 -13.39 2.47
C LYS A 15 -1.91 -12.44 1.46
N GLU A 16 -2.37 -11.26 1.89
CA GLU A 16 -2.93 -10.24 1.01
C GLU A 16 -1.89 -9.75 -0.01
N ILE A 17 -0.68 -9.44 0.44
CA ILE A 17 0.39 -8.95 -0.42
C ILE A 17 0.86 -10.03 -1.40
N ASN A 18 0.96 -11.29 -0.97
CA ASN A 18 1.25 -12.40 -1.87
C ASN A 18 0.16 -12.60 -2.92
N HIS A 19 -1.12 -12.40 -2.55
CA HIS A 19 -2.20 -12.38 -3.54
C HIS A 19 -1.98 -11.27 -4.58
N TYR A 20 -1.68 -10.04 -4.15
CA TYR A 20 -1.45 -8.92 -5.07
C TYR A 20 -0.21 -9.13 -5.95
N LYS A 21 0.90 -9.64 -5.41
CA LYS A 21 2.10 -10.01 -6.18
C LYS A 21 1.77 -10.95 -7.35
N ASN A 22 0.89 -11.92 -7.14
CA ASN A 22 0.51 -12.91 -8.16
C ASN A 22 -0.37 -12.35 -9.29
N ILE A 23 -1.09 -11.26 -9.04
CA ILE A 23 -2.02 -10.67 -10.02
C ILE A 23 -1.56 -9.31 -10.53
N ALA A 24 -0.46 -8.80 -10.00
CA ALA A 24 0.12 -7.53 -10.38
C ALA A 24 0.72 -7.60 -11.78
N PRO A 25 0.57 -6.54 -12.60
CA PRO A 25 1.36 -6.39 -13.80
C PRO A 25 2.86 -6.27 -13.45
N GLU A 26 3.71 -6.78 -14.32
CA GLU A 26 5.17 -6.68 -14.16
C GLU A 26 5.64 -5.21 -14.16
N ASN A 27 6.70 -4.92 -13.41
CA ASN A 27 7.37 -3.61 -13.35
C ASN A 27 6.54 -2.42 -12.86
N ILE A 28 5.40 -2.66 -12.19
CA ILE A 28 4.60 -1.58 -11.58
C ILE A 28 4.95 -1.37 -10.11
N PHE A 29 5.21 -2.46 -9.39
CA PHE A 29 5.37 -2.47 -7.94
C PHE A 29 6.73 -2.97 -7.50
N GLU A 30 7.26 -2.33 -6.46
CA GLU A 30 8.38 -2.77 -5.66
C GLU A 30 7.83 -3.21 -4.30
N TRP A 31 7.88 -4.50 -4.00
CA TRP A 31 7.36 -5.05 -2.75
C TRP A 31 8.49 -5.16 -1.73
N ILE A 32 8.36 -4.44 -0.62
CA ILE A 32 9.41 -4.29 0.38
C ILE A 32 8.90 -4.88 1.70
N ASP A 33 9.52 -5.98 2.13
CA ASP A 33 9.25 -6.58 3.43
C ASP A 33 10.01 -5.81 4.51
N ILE A 34 9.29 -5.11 5.37
CA ILE A 34 9.89 -4.29 6.42
C ILE A 34 10.59 -5.14 7.49
N THR A 35 10.31 -6.45 7.55
CA THR A 35 10.91 -7.36 8.53
C THR A 35 12.24 -7.94 8.07
N GLU A 36 12.58 -7.80 6.78
CA GLU A 36 13.83 -8.30 6.18
C GLU A 36 14.83 -7.18 5.85
N ILE A 37 14.40 -5.91 5.88
CA ILE A 37 15.26 -4.76 5.63
C ILE A 37 15.83 -4.18 6.92
N SER A 38 17.03 -3.59 6.83
CA SER A 38 17.64 -2.88 7.95
C SER A 38 16.92 -1.57 8.24
N GLU A 39 16.86 -1.18 9.52
CA GLU A 39 16.31 0.10 9.97
C GLU A 39 16.99 1.30 9.28
N GLU A 40 18.28 1.18 8.94
CA GLU A 40 19.01 2.21 8.20
C GLU A 40 18.45 2.43 6.78
N SER A 41 17.93 1.39 6.14
CA SER A 41 17.30 1.48 4.82
C SER A 41 15.91 2.13 4.89
N LEU A 42 15.17 1.89 5.98
CA LEU A 42 13.89 2.57 6.27
C LEU A 42 14.08 4.05 6.58
N ASN A 43 15.10 4.38 7.39
CA ASN A 43 15.43 5.76 7.74
C ASN A 43 15.81 6.60 6.52
N LYS A 44 16.44 6.01 5.49
CA LYS A 44 16.73 6.70 4.21
C LYS A 44 15.47 7.10 3.44
N GLU A 45 14.36 6.40 3.66
CA GLU A 45 13.05 6.74 3.08
C GLU A 45 12.24 7.68 3.99
N ASN A 46 12.83 8.19 5.08
CA ASN A 46 12.16 8.96 6.16
C ASN A 46 10.99 8.19 6.81
N LEU A 47 11.09 6.87 6.84
CA LEU A 47 10.09 6.00 7.46
C LEU A 47 10.62 5.44 8.78
N ASP A 48 9.82 5.56 9.83
CA ASP A 48 10.07 4.90 11.11
C ASP A 48 9.50 3.48 11.07
N THR A 49 10.31 2.49 11.49
CA THR A 49 9.97 1.06 11.47
C THR A 49 8.69 0.77 12.26
N LEU A 50 8.50 1.41 13.42
CA LEU A 50 7.30 1.22 14.24
C LEU A 50 6.05 1.78 13.55
N SER A 51 6.20 2.87 12.82
CA SER A 51 5.13 3.47 12.02
C SER A 51 4.75 2.57 10.84
N CYS A 52 5.73 1.99 10.14
CA CYS A 52 5.50 1.03 9.05
C CYS A 52 4.91 -0.30 9.50
N LEU A 53 5.23 -0.76 10.71
CA LEU A 53 4.64 -1.95 11.30
C LEU A 53 3.20 -1.71 11.77
N LYS A 54 2.89 -0.49 12.23
CA LYS A 54 1.53 -0.14 12.70
C LYS A 54 0.55 0.09 11.57
N LEU A 55 1.00 0.66 10.46
CA LEU A 55 0.15 1.02 9.34
C LEU A 55 0.76 0.56 8.02
N PHE A 56 -0.09 0.09 7.12
CA PHE A 56 0.32 -0.27 5.76
C PHE A 56 0.71 0.99 4.97
N HIS A 57 1.90 1.01 4.37
CA HIS A 57 2.45 2.18 3.67
C HIS A 57 2.71 1.88 2.19
N VAL A 58 2.31 2.82 1.33
CA VAL A 58 2.59 2.79 -0.11
C VAL A 58 3.17 4.12 -0.54
N LYS A 59 4.29 4.09 -1.28
CA LYS A 59 4.87 5.26 -1.92
C LYS A 59 4.50 5.26 -3.39
N ASP A 60 3.82 6.31 -3.85
CA ASP A 60 3.45 6.45 -5.25
C ASP A 60 4.65 6.82 -6.14
N ASN A 61 4.42 6.95 -7.44
CA ASN A 61 5.46 7.33 -8.41
C ASN A 61 5.93 8.79 -8.25
N GLU A 62 5.14 9.63 -7.58
CA GLU A 62 5.46 11.05 -7.32
C GLU A 62 6.26 11.20 -6.01
N GLY A 63 6.36 10.12 -5.22
CA GLY A 63 7.10 10.06 -3.97
C GLY A 63 6.26 10.32 -2.73
N ASN A 64 4.93 10.45 -2.87
CA ASN A 64 4.04 10.67 -1.73
C ASN A 64 3.72 9.35 -1.02
N PHE A 65 3.65 9.40 0.30
CA PHE A 65 3.24 8.28 1.13
C PHE A 65 1.73 8.28 1.35
N HIS A 66 1.14 7.12 1.13
CA HIS A 66 -0.27 6.81 1.38
C HIS A 66 -0.34 5.72 2.45
N THR A 67 -1.31 5.79 3.34
CA THR A 67 -1.50 4.81 4.41
C THR A 67 -2.92 4.31 4.50
N GLY A 68 -3.12 3.18 5.18
CA GLY A 68 -4.44 2.62 5.43
C GLY A 68 -5.21 2.35 4.14
N VAL A 69 -6.45 2.83 4.04
CA VAL A 69 -7.32 2.59 2.87
C VAL A 69 -6.78 3.26 1.60
N ASP A 70 -6.16 4.45 1.71
CA ASP A 70 -5.61 5.15 0.56
C ASP A 70 -4.49 4.35 -0.11
N ALA A 71 -3.65 3.69 0.69
CA ALA A 71 -2.61 2.78 0.20
C ALA A 71 -3.21 1.62 -0.63
N PHE A 72 -4.31 1.02 -0.18
CA PHE A 72 -5.00 -0.03 -0.93
C PHE A 72 -5.63 0.49 -2.22
N ILE A 73 -6.19 1.70 -2.22
CA ILE A 73 -6.74 2.33 -3.43
C ILE A 73 -5.65 2.49 -4.49
N ILE A 74 -4.45 2.91 -4.11
CA ILE A 74 -3.31 3.01 -5.04
C ILE A 74 -2.99 1.64 -5.65
N ILE A 75 -2.86 0.58 -4.84
CA ILE A 75 -2.60 -0.77 -5.34
C ILE A 75 -3.70 -1.22 -6.30
N TRP A 76 -4.96 -1.18 -5.86
CA TRP A 76 -6.09 -1.65 -6.66
C TRP A 76 -6.29 -0.84 -7.95
N SER A 77 -5.91 0.43 -7.98
CA SER A 77 -5.95 1.26 -9.20
C SER A 77 -5.04 0.74 -10.32
N GLN A 78 -3.97 0.02 -9.97
CA GLN A 78 -3.05 -0.55 -10.94
C GLN A 78 -3.34 -2.02 -11.27
N LEU A 79 -4.16 -2.69 -10.45
CA LEU A 79 -4.56 -4.08 -10.68
C LEU A 79 -5.77 -4.16 -11.62
N ASN A 80 -5.60 -4.76 -12.80
CA ASN A 80 -6.61 -4.75 -13.87
C ASN A 80 -8.01 -5.23 -13.44
N LYS A 81 -8.11 -6.25 -12.58
CA LYS A 81 -9.41 -6.77 -12.08
C LYS A 81 -9.99 -5.96 -10.92
N TRP A 82 -9.15 -5.22 -10.19
CA TRP A 82 -9.53 -4.51 -8.96
C TRP A 82 -9.80 -3.01 -9.16
N LYS A 83 -9.51 -2.46 -10.35
CA LYS A 83 -9.79 -1.06 -10.72
C LYS A 83 -11.22 -0.63 -10.37
N LYS A 84 -12.22 -1.46 -10.69
CA LYS A 84 -13.64 -1.15 -10.37
C LYS A 84 -13.88 -1.03 -8.86
N LEU A 85 -13.28 -1.90 -8.06
CA LEU A 85 -13.40 -1.86 -6.60
C LEU A 85 -12.74 -0.60 -6.04
N ALA A 86 -11.56 -0.23 -6.55
CA ALA A 86 -10.87 1.01 -6.17
C ALA A 86 -11.75 2.24 -6.42
N THR A 87 -12.41 2.32 -7.58
CA THR A 87 -13.31 3.43 -7.92
C THR A 87 -14.52 3.50 -6.98
N ILE A 88 -15.14 2.36 -6.67
CA ILE A 88 -16.29 2.29 -5.76
C ILE A 88 -15.91 2.76 -4.35
N ILE A 89 -14.81 2.25 -3.81
CA ILE A 89 -14.37 2.60 -2.45
C ILE A 89 -13.96 4.07 -2.36
N LYS A 90 -13.26 4.59 -3.39
CA LYS A 90 -12.94 6.02 -3.47
C LYS A 90 -14.22 6.89 -3.48
N LEU A 91 -15.24 6.48 -4.23
CA LEU A 91 -16.52 7.21 -4.27
C LEU A 91 -17.26 7.16 -2.92
N LEU A 92 -17.24 6.01 -2.24
CA LEU A 92 -17.83 5.86 -0.90
C LEU A 92 -17.12 6.73 0.14
N LEU A 93 -15.78 6.81 0.09
CA LEU A 93 -15.01 7.70 0.95
C LEU A 93 -15.38 9.16 0.71
N ILE A 94 -15.39 9.60 -0.56
CA ILE A 94 -15.80 10.96 -0.93
C ILE A 94 -17.21 11.27 -0.39
N TYR A 95 -18.15 10.35 -0.57
CA TYR A 95 -19.51 10.50 -0.05
C TYR A 95 -19.57 10.56 1.48
N SER A 96 -18.79 9.73 2.17
CA SER A 96 -18.70 9.74 3.63
C SER A 96 -18.15 11.07 4.15
N PHE A 97 -17.09 11.60 3.52
CA PHE A 97 -16.54 12.91 3.87
C PHE A 97 -17.53 14.04 3.56
N ALA A 98 -18.21 14.00 2.42
CA ALA A 98 -19.21 15.00 2.03
C ALA A 98 -20.43 15.05 2.96
N LYS A 99 -20.74 13.96 3.67
CA LYS A 99 -21.84 13.89 4.65
C LYS A 99 -21.43 14.34 6.06
N ILE A 100 -20.14 14.35 6.35
CA ILE A 100 -19.58 14.75 7.65
C ILE A 100 -19.33 16.27 7.72
N ILE A 101 -19.13 16.90 6.57
CA ILE A 101 -19.14 18.37 6.36
C ILE A 101 -20.58 18.88 6.34
#